data_AF-A0A2A4F385-F1
#
_entry.id   AF-A0A2A4F385-F1
#
_cell.length_a   1.000
_cell.length_b   1.000
_cell.length_c   1.000
_cell.angle_alpha   90.00
_cell.angle_beta   90.00
_cell.angle_gamma   90.00
#
_symmetry.space_group_name_H-M   'P 1'
#
loop_
_entity.id
_entity.type
_entity.pdbx_description
1 polymer ?
#
loop_
_entity_poly.entity_id
_entity_poly.type
_entity_poly.pdbx_seq_one_letter_code
_entity_poly.pdbx_strand_id
1 'polypeptide(L)'
;LPGSHGERASRRYGVGGARGEAAGGFETVYRVGLLALRRAARDVPGDREAARVDACFALIAALDDTNLLHRGGQAGLAFAQATARAFVARGGVRAPDWRSRAAAAHRAFVARRLSPGGAADLLAMSVFVNLLECDGAAR
;
A
#
# COMPACT_ATOMS: atom_id res chain seq x y z
N LEU A 1 -2.00 -1.68 -21.46
CA LEU A 1 -2.24 -2.61 -22.59
C LEU A 1 -3.57 -3.32 -22.38
N PRO A 2 -4.43 -3.42 -23.42
CA PRO A 2 -5.68 -4.16 -23.34
C PRO A 2 -5.42 -5.62 -22.94
N GLY A 3 -6.18 -6.15 -21.97
CA GLY A 3 -6.11 -7.56 -21.57
C GLY A 3 -5.14 -7.90 -20.43
N SER A 4 -4.60 -6.90 -19.72
CA SER A 4 -3.79 -7.16 -18.52
C SER A 4 -4.62 -7.80 -17.40
N HIS A 5 -3.96 -8.51 -16.49
CA HIS A 5 -4.62 -9.10 -15.31
C HIS A 5 -5.38 -8.06 -14.48
N GLY A 6 -4.85 -6.84 -14.39
CA GLY A 6 -5.48 -5.71 -13.71
C GLY A 6 -6.79 -5.25 -14.38
N GLU A 7 -6.84 -5.18 -15.71
CA GLU A 7 -8.06 -4.80 -16.43
C GLU A 7 -9.14 -5.89 -16.34
N ARG A 8 -8.75 -7.18 -16.42
CA ARG A 8 -9.68 -8.30 -16.23
C ARG A 8 -10.26 -8.34 -14.82
N ALA A 9 -9.43 -8.12 -13.79
CA ALA A 9 -9.89 -8.04 -12.40
C ALA A 9 -10.76 -6.80 -12.16
N SER A 10 -10.37 -5.64 -12.69
CA SER A 10 -11.13 -4.39 -12.65
C SER A 10 -12.54 -4.57 -13.22
N ARG A 11 -12.67 -5.17 -14.41
CA ARG A 11 -13.97 -5.46 -15.04
C ARG A 11 -14.78 -6.51 -14.26
N ARG A 12 -14.13 -7.56 -13.75
CA ARG A 12 -14.79 -8.66 -13.02
C ARG A 12 -15.32 -8.23 -11.66
N TYR A 13 -14.64 -7.31 -10.99
CA TYR A 13 -14.95 -6.91 -9.61
C TYR A 13 -15.43 -5.46 -9.48
N GLY A 14 -15.53 -4.71 -10.58
CA GLY A 14 -16.07 -3.34 -10.59
C GLY A 14 -15.13 -2.29 -9.98
N VAL A 15 -13.83 -2.56 -9.86
CA VAL A 15 -12.85 -1.66 -9.23
C VAL A 15 -12.07 -0.88 -10.27
N GLY A 16 -11.78 0.41 -10.04
CA GLY A 16 -11.10 1.26 -11.03
C GLY A 16 -9.63 0.89 -11.31
N GLY A 17 -8.96 0.23 -10.35
CA GLY A 17 -7.53 -0.08 -10.43
C GLY A 17 -6.66 1.16 -10.68
N ALA A 18 -5.48 0.98 -11.28
CA ALA A 18 -4.55 2.07 -11.57
C ALA A 18 -5.14 3.16 -12.50
N ARG A 19 -6.07 2.81 -13.40
CA ARG A 19 -6.75 3.78 -14.27
C ARG A 19 -7.74 4.63 -13.48
N GLY A 20 -8.49 4.03 -12.56
CA GLY A 20 -9.38 4.75 -11.66
C GLY A 20 -8.63 5.72 -10.76
N GLU A 21 -7.49 5.29 -10.21
CA GLU A 21 -6.59 6.17 -9.46
C GLU A 21 -6.15 7.37 -10.29
N ALA A 22 -5.67 7.15 -11.52
CA ALA A 22 -5.25 8.25 -12.39
C ALA A 22 -6.41 9.19 -12.76
N ALA A 23 -7.60 8.65 -13.06
CA ALA A 23 -8.79 9.44 -13.37
C ALA A 23 -9.29 10.26 -12.16
N GLY A 24 -9.11 9.74 -10.94
CA GLY A 24 -9.40 10.42 -9.68
C GLY A 24 -8.28 11.34 -9.19
N GLY A 25 -7.23 11.60 -9.99
CA GLY A 25 -6.13 12.49 -9.60
C GLY A 25 -5.22 11.91 -8.51
N PHE A 26 -5.12 10.58 -8.41
CA PHE A 26 -4.30 9.85 -7.45
C PHE A 26 -4.65 10.15 -5.99
N GLU A 27 -5.94 10.27 -5.67
CA GLU A 27 -6.43 10.57 -4.32
C GLU A 27 -5.80 9.66 -3.24
N THR A 28 -5.65 8.36 -3.52
CA THR A 28 -5.07 7.39 -2.59
C THR A 28 -3.58 7.67 -2.32
N VAL A 29 -2.83 8.15 -3.31
CA VAL A 29 -1.43 8.58 -3.13
C VAL A 29 -1.35 9.69 -2.10
N TYR A 30 -2.17 10.74 -2.24
CA TYR A 30 -2.09 11.90 -1.35
C TYR A 30 -2.73 11.65 0.02
N ARG A 31 -3.93 11.05 0.07
CA ARG A 31 -4.69 10.89 1.31
C ARG A 31 -4.25 9.70 2.15
N VAL A 32 -3.66 8.68 1.56
CA VAL A 32 -3.21 7.47 2.28
C VAL A 32 -1.70 7.36 2.27
N GLY A 33 -1.09 7.23 1.10
CA GLY A 33 0.33 6.89 0.99
C GLY A 33 1.26 7.98 1.52
N LEU A 34 1.11 9.21 1.03
CA LEU A 34 1.92 10.37 1.41
C LEU A 34 1.70 10.76 2.88
N LEU A 35 0.45 10.74 3.34
CA LEU A 35 0.11 10.99 4.74
C LEU A 35 0.78 9.98 5.67
N ALA A 36 0.73 8.68 5.33
CA ALA A 36 1.35 7.62 6.12
C ALA A 36 2.89 7.73 6.11
N LEU A 37 3.51 7.97 4.94
CA LEU A 37 4.96 8.20 4.82
C LEU A 37 5.42 9.31 5.76
N ARG A 38 4.75 10.47 5.70
CA ARG A 38 5.11 11.65 6.50
C ARG A 38 4.88 11.44 7.98
N ARG A 39 3.79 10.78 8.36
CA ARG A 39 3.52 10.42 9.75
C ARG A 39 4.62 9.52 10.30
N ALA A 40 4.91 8.42 9.60
CA ALA A 40 5.90 7.46 10.05
C ALA A 40 7.33 8.03 10.09
N ALA A 41 7.67 8.95 9.18
CA ALA A 41 8.96 9.66 9.23
C ALA A 41 9.09 10.58 10.47
N ARG A 42 7.98 11.11 11.00
CA ARG A 42 7.97 11.86 12.27
C ARG A 42 7.99 10.93 13.48
N ASP A 43 7.24 9.83 13.42
CA ASP A 43 7.12 8.86 14.50
C ASP A 43 8.43 8.08 14.72
N VAL A 44 9.17 7.81 13.65
CA VAL A 44 10.45 7.06 13.67
C VAL A 44 11.49 7.82 12.84
N PRO A 45 12.05 8.94 13.35
CA PRO A 45 13.00 9.75 12.62
C PRO A 45 14.25 8.97 12.20
N GLY A 46 14.72 9.19 10.97
CA GLY A 46 15.90 8.53 10.41
C GLY A 46 15.66 7.11 9.86
N ASP A 47 14.52 6.49 10.12
CA ASP A 47 14.19 5.15 9.61
C ASP A 47 13.30 5.23 8.35
N ARG A 48 13.97 5.32 7.18
CA ARG A 48 13.28 5.36 5.87
C ARG A 48 12.53 4.06 5.56
N GLU A 49 12.99 2.93 6.10
CA GLU A 49 12.33 1.64 5.92
C GLU A 49 10.98 1.64 6.66
N ALA A 50 10.99 2.08 7.93
CA ALA A 50 9.77 2.23 8.73
C ALA A 50 8.73 3.09 7.99
N ALA A 51 9.14 4.25 7.46
CA ALA A 51 8.23 5.11 6.72
C ALA A 51 7.55 4.40 5.54
N ARG A 52 8.34 3.70 4.71
CA ARG A 52 7.84 2.99 3.53
C ARG A 52 6.97 1.79 3.90
N VAL A 53 7.32 1.06 4.95
CA VAL A 53 6.54 -0.09 5.43
C VAL A 53 5.20 0.37 5.99
N ASP A 54 5.16 1.41 6.81
CA ASP A 54 3.91 1.94 7.35
C ASP A 54 2.97 2.43 6.24
N ALA A 55 3.51 3.13 5.25
CA ALA A 55 2.77 3.56 4.08
C ALA A 55 2.28 2.38 3.21
N CYS A 56 3.11 1.35 3.02
CA CYS A 56 2.72 0.13 2.32
C CYS A 56 1.51 -0.52 3.00
N PHE A 57 1.56 -0.70 4.33
CA PHE A 57 0.44 -1.28 5.08
C PHE A 57 -0.81 -0.38 5.05
N ALA A 58 -0.65 0.94 5.13
CA ALA A 58 -1.79 1.86 4.99
C ALA A 58 -2.47 1.72 3.62
N LEU A 59 -1.68 1.63 2.54
CA LEU A 59 -2.19 1.44 1.18
C LEU A 59 -2.85 0.08 0.99
N ILE A 60 -2.26 -1.01 1.50
CA ILE A 60 -2.87 -2.35 1.47
C ILE A 60 -4.20 -2.36 2.22
N ALA A 61 -4.32 -1.62 3.32
CA ALA A 61 -5.54 -1.55 4.13
C ALA A 61 -6.69 -0.79 3.45
N ALA A 62 -6.38 0.15 2.54
CA ALA A 62 -7.34 1.07 1.93
C ALA A 62 -7.69 0.72 0.47
N LEU A 63 -6.75 0.12 -0.28
CA LEU A 63 -6.92 -0.11 -1.71
C LEU A 63 -7.65 -1.43 -2.00
N ASP A 64 -8.61 -1.38 -2.92
CA ASP A 64 -9.16 -2.57 -3.58
C ASP A 64 -8.20 -3.06 -4.68
N ASP A 65 -7.12 -3.70 -4.23
CA ASP A 65 -6.00 -4.08 -5.09
C ASP A 65 -6.39 -5.16 -6.12
N THR A 66 -6.37 -4.79 -7.39
CA THR A 66 -6.69 -5.68 -8.51
C THR A 66 -5.79 -6.92 -8.61
N ASN A 67 -4.53 -6.84 -8.17
CA ASN A 67 -3.62 -7.99 -8.18
C ASN A 67 -3.97 -8.99 -7.07
N LEU A 68 -4.41 -8.50 -5.90
CA LEU A 68 -4.97 -9.35 -4.85
C LEU A 68 -6.28 -10.02 -5.29
N LEU A 69 -7.20 -9.25 -5.88
CA LEU A 69 -8.46 -9.77 -6.41
C LEU A 69 -8.24 -10.81 -7.52
N HIS A 70 -7.24 -10.61 -8.37
CA HIS A 70 -6.88 -11.56 -9.42
C HIS A 70 -6.34 -12.88 -8.84
N ARG A 71 -5.46 -12.82 -7.83
CA ARG A 71 -4.77 -14.01 -7.31
C ARG A 71 -5.53 -14.77 -6.23
N GLY A 72 -6.27 -14.06 -5.39
CA GLY A 72 -6.96 -14.63 -4.22
C GLY A 72 -8.45 -14.30 -4.14
N GLY A 73 -9.01 -13.61 -5.13
CA GLY A 73 -10.41 -13.17 -5.10
C GLY A 73 -10.71 -12.24 -3.92
N GLN A 74 -11.99 -12.12 -3.58
CA GLN A 74 -12.45 -11.29 -2.46
C GLN A 74 -11.88 -11.75 -1.11
N ALA A 75 -11.75 -13.07 -0.90
CA ALA A 75 -11.16 -13.61 0.31
C ALA A 75 -9.68 -13.22 0.47
N GLY A 76 -8.91 -13.24 -0.63
CA GLY A 76 -7.51 -12.83 -0.66
C GLY A 76 -7.33 -11.33 -0.38
N LEU A 77 -8.18 -10.50 -0.99
CA LEU A 77 -8.19 -9.05 -0.72
C LEU A 77 -8.54 -8.78 0.75
N ALA A 78 -9.63 -9.36 1.25
CA ALA A 78 -10.08 -9.20 2.62
C ALA A 78 -9.02 -9.63 3.63
N PHE A 79 -8.33 -10.76 3.37
CA PHE A 79 -7.23 -11.23 4.21
C PHE A 79 -6.07 -10.22 4.27
N ALA A 80 -5.65 -9.69 3.11
CA ALA A 80 -4.55 -8.73 3.04
C ALA A 80 -4.90 -7.42 3.76
N GLN A 81 -6.09 -6.88 3.50
CA GLN A 81 -6.60 -5.67 4.14
C GLN A 81 -6.73 -5.85 5.66
N ALA A 82 -7.26 -6.98 6.14
CA ALA A 82 -7.38 -7.28 7.56
C ALA A 82 -6.00 -7.40 8.23
N THR A 83 -5.04 -8.08 7.58
CA THR A 83 -3.67 -8.20 8.05
C THR A 83 -3.01 -6.83 8.17
N ALA A 84 -3.22 -5.96 7.19
CA ALA A 84 -2.67 -4.61 7.18
C ALA A 84 -3.31 -3.69 8.22
N ARG A 85 -4.63 -3.74 8.37
CA ARG A 85 -5.34 -3.02 9.45
C ARG A 85 -4.86 -3.48 10.82
N ALA A 86 -4.64 -4.77 11.03
CA ALA A 86 -4.10 -5.30 12.28
C ALA A 86 -2.65 -4.83 12.54
N PHE A 87 -1.83 -4.69 11.50
CA PHE A 87 -0.48 -4.11 11.62
C PHE A 87 -0.55 -2.68 12.16
N VAL A 88 -1.35 -1.82 11.50
CA VAL A 88 -1.53 -0.41 11.85
C VAL A 88 -2.16 -0.24 13.23
N ALA A 89 -3.23 -0.98 13.55
CA ALA A 89 -3.95 -0.89 14.82
C ALA A 89 -3.07 -1.23 16.04
N ARG A 90 -2.11 -2.13 15.87
CA ARG A 90 -1.13 -2.52 16.90
C ARG A 90 0.10 -1.61 16.90
N GLY A 91 -0.07 -0.34 16.58
CA GLY A 91 0.97 0.69 16.64
C GLY A 91 1.82 0.86 15.36
N GLY A 92 1.57 0.06 14.31
CA GLY A 92 2.35 0.13 13.07
C GLY A 92 3.85 0.05 13.33
N VAL A 93 4.61 0.96 12.73
CA VAL A 93 6.07 1.03 12.92
C VAL A 93 6.54 1.64 14.25
N ARG A 94 5.64 2.15 15.09
CA ARG A 94 5.97 2.56 16.46
C ARG A 94 6.11 1.37 17.42
N ALA A 95 5.60 0.20 17.03
CA ALA A 95 5.76 -1.01 17.82
C ALA A 95 7.21 -1.52 17.76
N PRO A 96 7.84 -1.90 18.89
CA PRO A 96 9.25 -2.32 18.89
C PRO A 96 9.50 -3.60 18.05
N ASP A 97 8.47 -4.40 17.84
CA ASP A 97 8.50 -5.65 17.07
C ASP A 97 7.98 -5.50 15.63
N TRP A 98 7.83 -4.27 15.11
CA TRP A 98 7.18 -4.03 13.83
C TRP A 98 7.85 -4.79 12.67
N ARG A 99 9.19 -4.91 12.66
CA ARG A 99 9.93 -5.62 11.59
C ARG A 99 9.59 -7.10 11.54
N SER A 100 9.54 -7.77 12.69
CA SER A 100 9.21 -9.20 12.76
C SER A 100 7.76 -9.44 12.34
N ARG A 101 6.85 -8.53 12.69
CA ARG A 101 5.44 -8.56 12.30
C ARG A 101 5.22 -8.27 10.82
N ALA A 102 5.94 -7.30 10.25
CA ALA A 102 5.92 -7.02 8.82
C ALA A 102 6.41 -8.23 8.02
N ALA A 103 7.51 -8.86 8.48
CA ALA A 103 8.03 -10.09 7.88
C ALA A 103 7.03 -11.27 8.02
N ALA A 104 6.33 -11.38 9.14
CA ALA A 104 5.29 -12.40 9.33
C ALA A 104 4.10 -12.19 8.39
N ALA A 105 3.62 -10.95 8.22
CA ALA A 105 2.58 -10.61 7.25
C ALA A 105 3.03 -10.92 5.82
N HIS A 106 4.27 -10.57 5.46
CA HIS A 106 4.85 -10.91 4.16
C HIS A 106 4.86 -12.42 3.92
N ARG A 107 5.35 -13.22 4.88
CA ARG A 107 5.32 -14.69 4.78
C ARG A 107 3.89 -15.22 4.62
N ALA A 108 2.92 -14.64 5.33
CA ALA A 108 1.52 -15.03 5.21
C ALA A 108 0.92 -14.71 3.83
N PHE A 109 1.33 -13.61 3.19
CA PHE A 109 0.97 -13.27 1.81
C PHE A 109 1.60 -14.24 0.82
N VAL A 110 2.91 -14.53 0.96
CA VAL A 110 3.64 -15.49 0.11
C VAL A 110 2.99 -16.87 0.17
N ALA A 111 2.69 -17.39 1.36
CA ALA A 111 2.05 -18.69 1.54
C ALA A 111 0.68 -18.79 0.85
N ARG A 112 -0.03 -17.66 0.69
CA ARG A 112 -1.32 -17.56 0.01
C ARG A 112 -1.21 -17.13 -1.46
N ARG A 113 0.02 -16.95 -1.97
CA ARG A 113 0.31 -16.40 -3.30
C ARG A 113 -0.33 -15.02 -3.53
N LEU A 114 -0.51 -14.25 -2.45
CA LEU A 114 -1.04 -12.89 -2.50
C LEU A 114 0.10 -11.91 -2.74
N SER A 115 -0.14 -10.95 -3.64
CA SER A 115 0.79 -9.88 -3.93
C SER A 115 0.00 -8.57 -4.05
N PRO A 116 0.20 -7.61 -3.14
CA PRO A 116 -0.47 -6.31 -3.20
C PRO A 116 0.27 -5.38 -4.18
N GLY A 117 0.13 -5.68 -5.46
CA GLY A 117 0.88 -5.00 -6.53
C GLY A 117 0.43 -3.56 -6.73
N GLY A 118 -0.89 -3.31 -6.71
CA GLY A 118 -1.43 -1.96 -6.80
C GLY A 118 -0.99 -1.09 -5.63
N ALA A 119 -0.98 -1.64 -4.41
CA ALA A 119 -0.47 -0.90 -3.25
C ALA A 119 1.03 -0.60 -3.36
N ALA A 120 1.83 -1.50 -3.94
CA ALA A 120 3.26 -1.26 -4.19
C ALA A 120 3.49 -0.16 -5.23
N ASP A 121 2.70 -0.12 -6.31
CA ASP A 121 2.76 0.94 -7.32
C ASP A 121 2.41 2.30 -6.69
N LEU A 122 1.35 2.37 -5.89
CA LEU A 122 0.97 3.61 -5.19
C LEU A 122 1.99 4.02 -4.11
N LEU A 123 2.67 3.06 -3.47
CA LEU A 123 3.77 3.36 -2.56
C LEU A 123 4.93 4.03 -3.32
N ALA A 124 5.31 3.50 -4.48
CA ALA A 124 6.35 4.08 -5.31
C ALA A 124 6.00 5.52 -5.72
N MET A 125 4.75 5.77 -6.14
CA MET A 125 4.25 7.11 -6.44
C MET A 125 4.28 8.04 -5.22
N SER A 126 3.88 7.53 -4.05
CA SER A 126 3.89 8.33 -2.80
C SER A 126 5.30 8.72 -2.39
N VAL A 127 6.27 7.81 -2.54
CA VAL A 127 7.69 8.11 -2.30
C VAL A 127 8.20 9.15 -3.30
N PHE A 128 7.86 9.00 -4.59
CA PHE A 128 8.25 9.96 -5.63
C PHE A 128 7.73 11.37 -5.34
N VAL A 129 6.44 11.51 -5.07
CA VAL A 129 5.81 12.80 -4.71
C VAL A 129 6.45 13.38 -3.45
N ASN A 130 6.67 12.55 -2.41
CA ASN A 130 7.31 13.03 -1.19
C ASN A 130 8.70 13.60 -1.44
N LEU A 131 9.51 12.96 -2.29
CA LEU A 131 10.85 13.44 -2.63
C LEU A 131 10.79 14.76 -3.40
N LEU A 132 9.90 14.88 -4.40
CA LEU A 132 9.72 16.12 -5.14
C LEU A 132 9.29 17.29 -4.26
N GLU A 133 8.35 17.07 -3.33
CA GLU A 133 7.87 18.11 -2.43
C GLU A 133 8.92 18.51 -1.38
N CYS A 134 9.73 17.56 -0.89
CA CYS A 134 10.83 17.86 0.03
C CYS A 134 12.00 18.58 -0.66
N ASP A 135 12.33 18.21 -1.90
CA ASP A 135 13.37 18.89 -2.68
C ASP A 135 12.92 20.29 -3.13
N GLY A 136 11.63 20.46 -3.42
CA GLY A 136 11.04 21.76 -3.75
C GLY A 136 10.93 22.70 -2.56
N ALA A 137 10.71 22.19 -1.35
CA ALA A 137 10.71 22.98 -0.11
C ALA A 137 12.11 23.39 0.36
N ALA A 138 13.17 22.78 -0.19
CA ALA A 138 14.56 23.12 0.09
C ALA A 138 15.15 24.16 -0.90
N ARG A 139 14.33 24.66 -1.84
CA ARG A 139 14.65 25.75 -2.76
C ARG A 139 13.86 27.00 -2.41
#